data_AF-A0AAJ1VAG8-F1
#
_entry.id   AF-A0AAJ1VAG8-F1
#
_cell.length_a   1.000
_cell.length_b   1.000
_cell.length_c   1.000
_cell.angle_alpha   90.00
_cell.angle_beta   90.00
_cell.angle_gamma   90.00
#
_symmetry.space_group_name_H-M   'P 1'
#
loop_
_entity.id
_entity.type
_entity.pdbx_description
1 polymer ?
#
loop_
_entity_poly.entity_id
_entity_poly.type
_entity_poly.pdbx_seq_one_letter_code
_entity_poly.pdbx_strand_id
1 'polypeptide(L)'
;MNSLKLIIILFSLQTIKAQTDVLSYAKQFETNKSEYIGKPFSYLLNKLSAKTQPKKVWFSPNPNNKNIVLTSTFSLNKKEDNIGNAVRLDITWQEAIPFVNVDYYYKKNKTFFTDEEKSFYGTKIIKDIEVY
;
A
#
# COMPACT_ATOMS: atom_id res chain seq x y z
N MET A 1 -40.44 9.90 -34.18
CA MET A 1 -40.22 11.17 -33.45
C MET A 1 -39.35 10.85 -32.25
N ASN A 2 -38.09 11.31 -32.28
CA ASN A 2 -37.07 11.05 -31.26
C ASN A 2 -37.26 11.99 -30.07
N SER A 3 -37.16 11.44 -28.85
CA SER A 3 -36.69 12.08 -27.60
C SER A 3 -37.15 11.14 -26.48
N LEU A 4 -36.37 10.77 -25.46
CA LEU A 4 -35.33 11.50 -24.75
C LEU A 4 -34.50 10.44 -24.00
N LYS A 5 -33.19 10.29 -24.30
CA LYS A 5 -32.27 9.56 -23.43
C LYS A 5 -31.38 10.61 -22.78
N LEU A 6 -31.62 10.94 -21.52
CA LEU A 6 -30.71 11.79 -20.76
C LEU A 6 -30.55 11.28 -19.33
N ILE A 7 -29.30 11.37 -18.88
CA ILE A 7 -28.81 11.38 -17.49
C ILE A 7 -28.52 10.01 -16.88
N ILE A 8 -27.27 9.55 -17.05
CA ILE A 8 -26.43 8.98 -15.96
C ILE A 8 -24.94 9.25 -16.29
N ILE A 9 -24.42 10.46 -16.05
CA ILE A 9 -22.95 10.71 -16.00
C ILE A 9 -22.64 11.68 -14.85
N LEU A 10 -22.97 11.32 -13.61
CA LEU A 10 -22.60 12.10 -12.40
C LEU A 10 -21.79 11.28 -11.38
N PHE A 11 -21.63 9.97 -11.58
CA PHE A 11 -20.94 9.09 -10.62
C PHE A 11 -19.44 8.87 -10.89
N SER A 12 -18.93 9.24 -12.07
CA SER A 12 -17.54 8.99 -12.48
C SER A 12 -16.54 10.07 -12.02
N LEU A 13 -16.98 11.28 -11.67
CA LEU A 13 -16.08 12.37 -11.24
C LEU A 13 -15.66 12.27 -9.76
N GLN A 14 -16.48 11.63 -8.91
CA GLN A 14 -16.21 11.54 -7.47
C GLN A 14 -15.05 10.60 -7.15
N THR A 15 -14.87 9.54 -7.94
CA THR A 15 -13.81 8.54 -7.73
C THR A 15 -12.43 9.10 -8.06
N ILE A 16 -12.32 9.91 -9.11
CA ILE A 16 -11.06 10.53 -9.55
C ILE A 16 -10.55 11.52 -8.48
N LYS A 17 -11.43 12.38 -7.96
CA LYS A 17 -11.05 13.31 -6.88
C LYS A 17 -10.58 12.58 -5.63
N ALA A 18 -11.31 11.56 -5.18
CA ALA A 18 -10.95 10.79 -4.00
C ALA A 18 -9.60 10.06 -4.13
N GLN A 19 -9.23 9.61 -5.34
CA GLN A 19 -7.91 9.01 -5.59
C GLN A 19 -6.79 10.06 -5.54
N THR A 20 -6.99 11.21 -6.17
CA THR A 20 -6.02 12.33 -6.13
C THR A 20 -5.77 12.80 -4.70
N ASP A 21 -6.81 12.83 -3.87
CA ASP A 21 -6.70 13.22 -2.46
C ASP A 21 -5.88 12.18 -1.65
N VAL A 22 -6.09 10.89 -1.90
CA VAL A 22 -5.31 9.81 -1.25
C VAL A 22 -3.86 9.82 -1.71
N LEU A 23 -3.59 10.03 -3.00
CA LEU A 23 -2.22 10.11 -3.53
C LEU A 23 -1.47 11.31 -2.96
N SER A 24 -2.10 12.49 -2.97
CA SER A 24 -1.50 13.72 -2.43
C SER A 24 -1.20 13.58 -0.93
N TYR A 25 -2.14 13.00 -0.18
CA TYR A 25 -1.91 12.67 1.23
C TYR A 25 -0.78 11.67 1.41
N ALA A 26 -0.72 10.59 0.61
CA ALA A 26 0.31 9.56 0.74
C ALA A 26 1.69 10.11 0.38
N LYS A 27 1.81 10.97 -0.63
CA LYS A 27 3.08 11.57 -1.08
C LYS A 27 3.79 12.36 0.01
N GLN A 28 3.07 12.89 1.01
CA GLN A 28 3.71 13.55 2.14
C GLN A 28 4.66 12.62 2.94
N PHE A 29 4.40 11.31 2.96
CA PHE A 29 5.25 10.33 3.67
C PHE A 29 6.55 10.07 2.92
N GLU A 30 6.54 10.14 1.60
CA GLU A 30 7.74 10.09 0.77
C GLU A 30 8.55 11.38 0.87
N THR A 31 7.89 12.55 0.73
CA THR A 31 8.57 13.86 0.87
C THR A 31 9.24 14.03 2.24
N ASN A 32 8.58 13.57 3.31
CA ASN A 32 9.08 13.65 4.67
C ASN A 32 9.66 12.33 5.19
N LYS A 33 10.17 11.46 4.28
CA LYS A 33 10.60 10.11 4.64
C LYS A 33 11.68 10.03 5.72
N SER A 34 12.47 11.09 5.90
CA SER A 34 13.45 11.20 6.98
C SER A 34 12.84 11.09 8.39
N GLU A 35 11.55 11.41 8.58
CA GLU A 35 10.87 11.19 9.87
C GLU A 35 10.70 9.69 10.19
N TYR A 36 10.60 8.85 9.16
CA TYR A 36 10.17 7.46 9.28
C TYR A 36 11.30 6.44 9.08
N ILE A 37 12.33 6.80 8.32
CA ILE A 37 13.52 5.96 8.12
C ILE A 37 14.18 5.66 9.46
N GLY A 38 14.60 4.40 9.66
CA GLY A 38 15.19 3.91 10.90
C GLY A 38 14.16 3.62 12.01
N LYS A 39 12.86 3.88 11.79
CA LYS A 39 11.79 3.54 12.73
C LYS A 39 11.05 2.27 12.32
N PRO A 40 10.40 1.57 13.27
CA PRO A 40 9.48 0.48 12.96
C PRO A 40 8.32 0.95 12.09
N PHE A 41 7.87 0.12 11.16
CA PHE A 41 6.74 0.42 10.27
C PHE A 41 5.44 0.72 11.02
N SER A 42 5.26 0.16 12.22
CA SER A 42 4.15 0.52 13.12
C SER A 42 4.09 2.02 13.43
N TYR A 43 5.22 2.73 13.49
CA TYR A 43 5.24 4.18 13.68
C TYR A 43 4.56 4.90 12.50
N LEU A 44 4.89 4.51 11.26
CA LEU A 44 4.25 5.04 10.05
C LEU A 44 2.76 4.65 9.98
N LEU A 45 2.44 3.39 10.27
CA LEU A 45 1.06 2.90 10.28
C LEU A 45 0.17 3.69 11.24
N ASN A 46 0.69 4.13 12.38
CA ASN A 46 -0.05 4.94 13.34
C ASN A 46 -0.26 6.40 12.89
N LYS A 47 0.49 6.88 11.90
CA LYS A 47 0.32 8.22 11.30
C LYS A 47 -0.65 8.21 10.12
N LEU A 48 -0.91 7.06 9.52
CA LEU A 48 -1.88 6.92 8.44
C LEU A 48 -3.31 7.14 8.93
N SER A 49 -4.08 7.92 8.19
CA SER A 49 -5.51 8.12 8.44
C SER A 49 -6.29 6.81 8.34
N ALA A 50 -7.42 6.71 9.03
CA ALA A 50 -8.29 5.53 8.97
C ALA A 50 -8.74 5.16 7.54
N LYS A 51 -8.82 6.15 6.63
CA LYS A 51 -9.21 5.94 5.22
C LYS A 51 -8.08 5.43 4.34
N THR A 52 -6.83 5.57 4.78
CA THR A 52 -5.61 5.23 4.03
C THR A 52 -4.79 4.14 4.70
N GLN A 53 -5.35 3.47 5.72
CA GLN A 53 -4.75 2.26 6.29
C GLN A 53 -4.62 1.19 5.21
N PRO A 54 -3.48 0.47 5.13
CA PRO A 54 -3.29 -0.54 4.12
C PRO A 54 -4.36 -1.62 4.16
N LYS A 55 -4.78 -2.08 2.98
CA LYS A 55 -5.76 -3.17 2.84
C LYS A 55 -5.16 -4.43 2.26
N LYS A 56 -4.08 -4.27 1.50
CA LYS A 56 -3.36 -5.37 0.86
C LYS A 56 -1.87 -5.16 0.92
N VAL A 57 -1.15 -6.27 0.85
CA VAL A 57 0.31 -6.31 0.79
C VAL A 57 0.76 -7.31 -0.28
N TRP A 58 1.74 -6.87 -1.07
CA TRP A 58 2.51 -7.70 -1.98
C TRP A 58 3.99 -7.59 -1.65
N PHE A 59 4.79 -8.48 -2.22
CA PHE A 59 6.23 -8.44 -2.12
C PHE A 59 6.84 -8.40 -3.51
N SER A 60 7.97 -7.70 -3.63
CA SER A 60 8.79 -7.72 -4.82
C SER A 60 9.88 -8.78 -4.65
N PRO A 61 9.90 -9.84 -5.48
CA PRO A 61 10.97 -10.82 -5.45
C PRO A 61 12.32 -10.13 -5.69
N ASN A 62 13.33 -10.44 -4.88
CA ASN A 62 14.68 -9.94 -5.14
C ASN A 62 15.32 -10.81 -6.25
N PRO A 63 15.63 -10.23 -7.44
CA PRO A 63 16.17 -10.99 -8.55
C PRO A 63 17.55 -11.60 -8.25
N ASN A 64 18.31 -10.99 -7.34
CA ASN A 64 19.65 -11.44 -6.98
C ASN A 64 19.65 -12.51 -5.88
N ASN A 65 18.56 -12.60 -5.11
CA ASN A 65 18.41 -13.60 -4.05
C ASN A 65 16.94 -13.87 -3.73
N LYS A 66 16.40 -14.96 -4.30
CA LYS A 66 15.01 -15.38 -4.12
C LYS A 66 14.61 -15.75 -2.69
N ASN A 67 15.58 -15.93 -1.79
CA ASN A 67 15.31 -16.31 -0.40
C ASN A 67 15.01 -15.10 0.49
N ILE A 68 15.10 -13.88 -0.03
CA ILE A 68 14.85 -12.65 0.72
C ILE A 68 13.93 -11.69 -0.03
N VAL A 69 13.24 -10.87 0.75
CA VAL A 69 12.40 -9.77 0.28
C VAL A 69 12.94 -8.47 0.86
N LEU A 70 13.30 -7.54 -0.02
CA LEU A 70 13.78 -6.21 0.36
C LEU A 70 12.67 -5.17 0.38
N THR A 71 11.62 -5.35 -0.42
CA THR A 71 10.56 -4.36 -0.60
C THR A 71 9.21 -5.04 -0.54
N SER A 72 8.27 -4.41 0.17
CA SER A 72 6.86 -4.78 0.20
C SER A 72 6.00 -3.61 -0.22
N THR A 73 4.96 -3.90 -0.99
CA THR A 73 4.03 -2.92 -1.57
C THR A 73 2.71 -3.00 -0.83
N PHE A 74 2.22 -1.86 -0.33
CA PHE A 74 0.97 -1.75 0.41
C PHE A 74 -0.05 -0.92 -0.38
N SER A 75 -1.29 -1.41 -0.53
CA SER A 75 -2.37 -0.61 -1.15
C SER A 75 -3.10 0.24 -0.11
N LEU A 76 -3.21 1.55 -0.35
CA LEU A 76 -3.81 2.53 0.56
C LEU A 76 -5.27 2.92 0.20
N ASN A 77 -5.85 2.40 -0.89
CA ASN A 77 -7.18 2.81 -1.35
C ASN A 77 -8.30 1.77 -1.13
N LYS A 78 -9.55 2.23 -1.28
CA LYS A 78 -10.78 1.56 -0.79
C LYS A 78 -11.41 0.52 -1.72
N LYS A 79 -11.06 0.45 -3.01
CA LYS A 79 -11.84 -0.32 -4.00
C LYS A 79 -10.92 -1.23 -4.82
N GLU A 80 -11.23 -2.52 -4.75
CA GLU A 80 -10.93 -3.59 -5.72
C GLU A 80 -9.81 -3.26 -6.71
N ASP A 81 -8.58 -3.60 -6.31
CA ASP A 81 -7.50 -4.28 -7.04
C ASP A 81 -7.46 -4.31 -8.57
N ASN A 82 -7.83 -3.23 -9.23
CA ASN A 82 -7.29 -2.99 -10.56
C ASN A 82 -5.91 -2.39 -10.37
N ILE A 83 -4.89 -3.20 -10.68
CA ILE A 83 -3.44 -2.88 -10.62
C ILE A 83 -3.15 -1.45 -11.10
N GLY A 84 -3.92 -0.91 -12.06
CA GLY A 84 -3.71 0.44 -12.61
C GLY A 84 -4.14 1.64 -11.74
N ASN A 85 -5.00 1.48 -10.71
CA ASN A 85 -5.57 2.63 -9.97
C ASN A 85 -5.30 2.63 -8.46
N ALA A 86 -4.46 1.72 -7.97
CA ALA A 86 -4.12 1.65 -6.55
C ALA A 86 -3.08 2.71 -6.19
N VAL A 87 -3.36 3.54 -5.18
CA VAL A 87 -2.31 4.33 -4.52
C VAL A 87 -1.49 3.37 -3.68
N ARG A 88 -0.20 3.27 -4.00
CA ARG A 88 0.71 2.30 -3.41
C ARG A 88 1.73 2.98 -2.53
N LEU A 89 2.10 2.26 -1.49
CA LEU A 89 3.18 2.61 -0.57
C LEU A 89 4.18 1.46 -0.60
N ASP A 90 5.33 1.69 -1.21
CA ASP A 90 6.44 0.75 -1.18
C ASP A 90 7.32 1.06 0.02
N ILE A 91 7.58 0.02 0.82
CA ILE A 91 8.50 0.08 1.94
C ILE A 91 9.69 -0.80 1.62
N THR A 92 10.86 -0.19 1.54
CA THR A 92 12.12 -0.94 1.54
C THR A 92 12.56 -1.16 2.97
N TRP A 93 12.84 -2.42 3.31
CA TRP A 93 13.22 -2.84 4.65
C TRP A 93 14.72 -2.65 4.90
N GLN A 94 15.09 -2.24 6.12
CA GLN A 94 16.50 -2.13 6.52
C GLN A 94 17.15 -3.51 6.59
N GLU A 95 16.45 -4.47 7.19
CA GLU A 95 16.84 -5.87 7.18
C GLU A 95 15.94 -6.64 6.22
N ALA A 96 16.56 -7.48 5.39
CA ALA A 96 15.82 -8.28 4.44
C ALA A 96 14.92 -9.28 5.15
N ILE A 97 13.67 -9.42 4.70
CA ILE A 97 12.72 -10.36 5.27
C ILE A 97 12.93 -11.73 4.60
N PRO A 98 13.07 -12.84 5.35
CA PRO A 98 13.12 -14.16 4.75
C PRO A 98 11.87 -14.43 3.91
N PHE A 99 12.06 -14.87 2.67
CA PHE A 99 10.96 -15.13 1.73
C PHE A 99 9.91 -16.08 2.30
N VAL A 100 10.35 -17.12 3.04
CA VAL A 100 9.46 -18.09 3.69
C VAL A 100 8.43 -17.44 4.62
N ASN A 101 8.79 -16.36 5.31
CA ASN A 101 7.87 -15.66 6.21
C ASN A 101 6.81 -14.89 5.41
N VAL A 102 7.22 -14.25 4.31
CA VAL A 102 6.32 -13.51 3.43
C VAL A 102 5.39 -14.45 2.68
N ASP A 103 5.92 -15.55 2.15
CA ASP A 103 5.17 -16.59 1.43
C ASP A 103 4.14 -17.28 2.34
N TYR A 104 4.47 -17.51 3.61
CA TYR A 104 3.52 -17.99 4.62
C TYR A 104 2.27 -17.10 4.69
N TYR A 105 2.45 -15.80 4.89
CA TYR A 105 1.33 -14.86 4.98
C TYR A 105 0.60 -14.69 3.66
N TYR A 106 1.32 -14.65 2.54
CA TYR A 106 0.72 -14.59 1.21
C TYR A 106 -0.22 -15.77 0.96
N LYS A 107 0.22 -17.00 1.26
CA LYS A 107 -0.58 -18.22 1.11
C LYS A 107 -1.79 -18.24 2.02
N LYS A 108 -1.61 -17.81 3.28
CA LYS A 108 -2.65 -17.77 4.32
C LYS A 108 -3.72 -16.73 4.00
N ASN A 109 -3.32 -15.50 3.71
CA ASN A 109 -4.20 -14.33 3.67
C ASN A 109 -4.50 -13.82 2.27
N LYS A 110 -3.99 -14.47 1.21
CA LYS A 110 -4.31 -14.15 -0.20
C LYS A 110 -4.16 -12.66 -0.53
N THR A 111 -3.09 -12.02 -0.03
CA THR A 111 -2.75 -10.57 -0.14
C THR A 111 -3.50 -9.60 0.78
N PHE A 112 -4.54 -10.02 1.49
CA PHE A 112 -5.21 -9.14 2.45
C PHE A 112 -4.26 -8.76 3.58
N PHE A 113 -4.13 -7.48 3.90
CA PHE A 113 -3.30 -7.02 5.02
C PHE A 113 -4.09 -7.13 6.33
N THR A 114 -3.87 -8.23 7.02
CA THR A 114 -4.57 -8.59 8.28
C THR A 114 -3.92 -7.97 9.52
N ASP A 115 -4.55 -8.10 10.70
CA ASP A 115 -3.94 -7.69 11.97
C ASP A 115 -2.67 -8.48 12.31
N GLU A 116 -2.59 -9.74 11.87
CA GLU A 116 -1.38 -10.55 12.01
C GLU A 116 -0.24 -9.98 11.15
N GLU A 117 -0.52 -9.63 9.89
CA GLU A 117 0.48 -9.00 9.02
C GLU A 117 0.84 -7.60 9.50
N LYS A 118 -0.13 -6.85 10.02
CA LYS A 118 0.12 -5.57 10.68
C LYS A 118 1.12 -5.73 11.82
N SER A 119 0.97 -6.77 12.63
CA SER A 119 1.91 -7.09 13.71
C SER A 119 3.26 -7.55 13.18
N PHE A 120 3.29 -8.42 12.17
CA PHE A 120 4.50 -8.92 11.55
C PHE A 120 5.33 -7.82 10.90
N TYR A 121 4.76 -7.07 9.96
CA TYR A 121 5.43 -5.98 9.27
C TYR A 121 5.67 -4.78 10.17
N GLY A 122 4.78 -4.51 11.14
CA GLY A 122 4.87 -3.36 12.04
C GLY A 122 6.14 -3.32 12.90
N THR A 123 6.79 -4.47 13.11
CA THR A 123 8.08 -4.57 13.82
C THR A 123 9.30 -4.35 12.94
N LYS A 124 9.14 -4.33 11.61
CA LYS A 124 10.26 -4.20 10.66
C LYS A 124 10.69 -2.74 10.54
N ILE A 125 11.99 -2.52 10.40
CA ILE A 125 12.58 -1.18 10.30
C ILE A 125 12.55 -0.70 8.86
N ILE A 126 12.08 0.53 8.66
CA ILE A 126 12.01 1.19 7.35
C ILE A 126 13.40 1.68 6.95
N LYS A 127 13.82 1.35 5.74
CA LYS A 127 15.00 1.93 5.06
C LYS A 127 14.63 3.01 4.06
N ASP A 128 13.55 2.80 3.32
CA ASP A 128 13.06 3.77 2.34
C ASP A 128 11.54 3.67 2.16
N ILE A 129 10.95 4.75 1.65
CA ILE A 129 9.52 4.89 1.37
C ILE A 129 9.35 5.51 -0.01
N GLU A 130 8.52 4.89 -0.84
CA GLU A 130 8.09 5.41 -2.14
C GLU A 130 6.57 5.28 -2.30
N VAL A 131 5.95 6.23 -2.99
CA VAL A 131 4.50 6.27 -3.23
C VAL A 131 4.20 6.37 -4.72
N TYR A 132 3.19 5.63 -5.20
CA TYR A 132 2.77 5.61 -6.61
C TYR A 132 1.25 5.74 -6.75
#